data_AF-A0A5E4DE93-F1
#
_entry.id   AF-A0A5E4DE93-F1
#
_cell.length_a   1.000
_cell.length_b   1.000
_cell.length_c   1.000
_cell.angle_alpha   90.00
_cell.angle_beta   90.00
_cell.angle_gamma   90.00
#
_symmetry.space_group_name_H-M   'P 1'
#
loop_
_entity.id
_entity.type
_entity.pdbx_description
1 polymer ?
#
loop_
_entity_poly.entity_id
_entity_poly.type
_entity_poly.pdbx_seq_one_letter_code
_entity_poly.pdbx_strand_id
1 'polypeptide(L)' 'MVVSDFHVFVRDVLQHMDVMQKDYPSLPVFLLGHSMGGAIVILTAAERPGHFSGMVLISPLVLANPESASTFK' A
#
# COMPACT_ATOMS: atom_id res chain seq x y z
N MET A 1 -14.12 -15.64 -3.36
CA MET A 1 -13.18 -14.74 -4.05
C MET A 1 -11.80 -15.03 -3.48
N VAL A 2 -10.85 -15.50 -4.29
CA VAL A 2 -9.49 -15.83 -3.85
C VAL A 2 -8.56 -14.74 -4.38
N VAL A 3 -7.79 -14.11 -3.50
CA VAL A 3 -6.72 -13.19 -3.89
C VAL A 3 -5.49 -14.02 -4.20
N SER A 4 -5.02 -13.97 -5.45
CA SER A 4 -3.95 -14.84 -5.95
C SER A 4 -2.56 -14.44 -5.48
N ASP A 5 -2.34 -13.16 -5.21
CA ASP A 5 -1.04 -12.59 -4.85
C ASP A 5 -1.24 -11.29 -4.05
N PHE A 6 -0.30 -10.96 -3.15
CA PHE A 6 -0.40 -9.75 -2.32
C PHE A 6 -0.40 -8.46 -3.17
N HIS A 7 0.29 -8.47 -4.31
CA HIS A 7 0.41 -7.34 -5.21
C HIS A 7 -0.92 -6.96 -5.88
N VAL A 8 -1.92 -7.83 -5.84
CA VAL A 8 -3.30 -7.48 -6.25
C VAL A 8 -3.82 -6.29 -5.45
N PHE A 9 -3.53 -6.21 -4.15
CA PHE A 9 -3.95 -5.07 -3.33
C PHE A 9 -3.23 -3.78 -3.71
N VAL A 10 -1.93 -3.87 -4.03
CA VAL A 10 -1.13 -2.71 -4.46
C VAL A 10 -1.67 -2.18 -5.79
N ARG A 11 -1.90 -3.09 -6.76
CA ARG A 11 -2.51 -2.76 -8.05
C ARG A 11 -3.85 -2.06 -7.88
N ASP A 12 -4.72 -2.57 -7.00
CA ASP A 12 -6.07 -2.02 -6.84
C ASP A 12 -6.05 -0.63 -6.19
N VAL A 13 -5.12 -0.37 -5.26
CA VAL A 13 -4.89 0.97 -4.72
C VAL A 13 -4.41 1.93 -5.81
N LEU A 14 -3.45 1.52 -6.65
CA LEU A 14 -2.96 2.34 -7.75
C LEU A 14 -4.05 2.62 -8.79
N GLN A 15 -4.86 1.61 -9.14
CA GLN A 15 -5.98 1.77 -10.05
C GLN A 15 -7.00 2.76 -9.50
N HIS A 16 -7.34 2.66 -8.22
CA HIS A 16 -8.28 3.60 -7.60
C HIS A 16 -7.71 5.02 -7.58
N MET A 17 -6.44 5.18 -7.23
CA MET A 17 -5.75 6.47 -7.29
C MET A 17 -5.78 7.07 -8.71
N ASP A 18 -5.47 6.28 -9.75
CA ASP A 18 -5.46 6.76 -11.14
C ASP A 18 -6.83 7.22 -11.61
N VAL A 19 -7.91 6.58 -11.14
CA VAL A 19 -9.28 7.05 -11.39
C VAL A 19 -9.51 8.38 -10.69
N MET A 20 -9.19 8.49 -9.40
CA MET A 20 -9.39 9.73 -8.63
C MET A 20 -8.55 10.90 -9.15
N GLN A 21 -7.31 10.67 -9.57
CA GLN A 21 -6.45 11.73 -10.11
C GLN A 21 -6.93 12.27 -11.46
N LYS A 22 -7.68 11.49 -12.26
CA LYS A 22 -8.30 12.02 -13.49
C LYS A 22 -9.34 13.09 -13.17
N ASP A 23 -10.11 12.88 -12.10
CA ASP A 23 -11.16 13.80 -11.67
C ASP A 23 -10.57 14.98 -10.87
N TYR A 24 -9.43 14.78 -10.20
CA TYR A 24 -8.77 15.77 -9.34
C TYR A 24 -7.26 15.92 -9.63
N PRO A 25 -6.85 16.40 -10.82
CA PRO A 25 -5.47 16.30 -11.32
C PRO A 25 -4.43 17.11 -10.54
N SER A 26 -4.84 18.18 -9.84
CA SER A 26 -3.93 19.08 -9.14
C SER A 26 -3.85 18.86 -7.63
N LEU A 27 -4.65 17.92 -7.09
CA LEU A 27 -4.65 17.68 -5.65
C LEU A 27 -3.51 16.75 -5.24
N PRO A 28 -2.75 17.07 -4.18
CA PRO A 28 -1.75 16.17 -3.63
C PRO A 28 -2.42 14.90 -3.09
N VAL A 29 -1.79 13.75 -3.32
CA VAL A 29 -2.29 12.45 -2.84
C VAL A 29 -1.48 12.00 -1.64
N PHE A 30 -2.19 11.64 -0.57
CA PHE A 30 -1.64 11.06 0.65
C PHE A 30 -2.14 9.62 0.82
N LEU A 31 -1.31 8.78 1.42
CA LEU A 31 -1.70 7.42 1.79
C LEU A 31 -1.83 7.30 3.31
N LEU A 32 -2.80 6.52 3.76
CA LEU A 32 -2.92 6.14 5.17
C LEU A 32 -3.11 4.62 5.23
N GLY A 33 -2.28 3.94 6.02
CA GLY A 33 -2.33 2.48 6.15
C GLY A 33 -2.16 2.02 7.59
N HIS A 34 -2.99 1.05 8.00
CA HIS A 34 -2.89 0.37 9.29
C HIS A 34 -2.58 -1.12 9.11
N SER A 35 -1.69 -1.69 9.93
CA SER A 35 -1.37 -3.13 9.91
C SER A 35 -0.99 -3.62 8.50
N MET A 36 -1.66 -4.64 7.96
CA MET A 36 -1.49 -5.10 6.57
C MET A 36 -1.69 -3.97 5.54
N GLY A 37 -2.64 -3.06 5.78
CA GLY A 37 -2.84 -1.87 4.94
C GLY A 37 -1.63 -0.95 4.93
N GLY A 38 -0.84 -0.92 6.02
CA GLY A 38 0.45 -0.26 6.08
C GLY A 38 1.46 -0.85 5.09
N ALA A 39 1.56 -2.18 5.01
CA ALA A 39 2.42 -2.84 4.02
C ALA A 39 1.98 -2.53 2.59
N ILE A 40 0.66 -2.55 2.33
CA ILE A 40 0.10 -2.22 1.01
C ILE A 40 0.52 -0.81 0.60
N VAL A 41 0.27 0.20 1.43
CA VAL A 41 0.59 1.59 1.06
C VAL A 41 2.09 1.88 0.97
N ILE A 42 2.93 1.18 1.75
CA ILE A 42 4.39 1.24 1.61
C ILE A 42 4.80 0.75 0.22
N LEU A 43 4.28 -0.41 -0.22
CA LEU A 43 4.57 -0.96 -1.54
C LEU A 43 4.00 -0.08 -2.66
N THR A 44 2.79 0.45 -2.50
CA THR A 44 2.18 1.41 -3.44
C THR A 44 3.08 2.64 -3.64
N ALA A 45 3.61 3.22 -2.55
CA ALA A 45 4.51 4.36 -2.64
C ALA A 45 5.87 4.00 -3.28
N ALA A 46 6.38 2.80 -3.02
CA ALA A 46 7.61 2.30 -3.61
C ALA A 46 7.48 2.06 -5.12
N GLU A 47 6.30 1.68 -5.62
CA GLU A 47 6.03 1.45 -7.04
C GLU A 47 5.94 2.76 -7.85
N ARG A 48 5.63 3.89 -7.19
CA ARG A 48 5.66 5.23 -7.80
C ARG A 48 6.45 6.24 -6.96
N PRO A 49 7.81 6.14 -6.95
CA PRO A 49 8.66 7.03 -6.18
C PRO A 49 8.40 8.51 -6.51
N GLY A 50 8.17 9.32 -5.47
CA GLY A 50 7.94 10.77 -5.60
C GLY A 50 6.52 11.18 -6.02
N HIS A 51 5.60 10.24 -6.27
CA HIS A 51 4.23 10.55 -6.69
C HIS A 51 3.32 10.98 -5.54
N PHE A 52 3.55 10.44 -4.34
CA PHE A 52 2.74 10.70 -3.15
C PHE A 52 3.35 11.81 -2.30
N SER A 53 2.50 12.72 -1.80
CA SER A 53 2.93 13.85 -0.97
C SER A 53 3.23 13.46 0.48
N GLY A 54 2.77 12.30 0.92
CA GLY A 54 3.09 11.76 2.24
C GLY A 54 2.35 10.47 2.58
N MET A 55 2.80 9.81 3.64
CA MET A 55 2.17 8.60 4.19
C MET A 55 1.96 8.73 5.70
N VAL A 56 0.81 8.26 6.19
CA VAL A 56 0.53 8.06 7.62
C VAL A 56 0.42 6.56 7.88
N LEU A 57 1.30 6.04 8.74
CA LEU A 57 1.40 4.61 9.02
C LEU A 57 1.06 4.31 10.48
N ILE A 58 0.05 3.50 10.71
CA ILE A 58 -0.41 3.12 12.04
C ILE A 58 -0.08 1.64 12.25
N SER A 59 0.94 1.35 13.07
CA SER A 59 1.42 -0.02 13.32
C SER A 59 1.51 -0.85 12.02
N PRO A 60 2.26 -0.39 11.00
CA PRO A 60 2.31 -1.06 9.70
C PRO A 60 2.96 -2.45 9.81
N LEU A 61 2.48 -3.40 9.01
CA LEU A 61 3.10 -4.71 8.89
C LEU A 61 4.43 -4.57 8.13
N VAL A 62 5.53 -4.42 8.86
CA VAL A 62 6.89 -4.36 8.29
C VAL A 62 7.65 -5.66 8.55
N LEU A 63 7.53 -6.19 9.76
CA LEU A 63 8.06 -7.48 10.16
C LEU A 63 6.92 -8.31 10.74
N ALA A 64 6.82 -9.56 10.31
CA ALA A 64 5.88 -10.51 10.90
C ALA A 64 6.34 -10.88 12.31
N ASN A 65 5.40 -11.25 13.18
CA ASN A 65 5.75 -11.73 14.52
C ASN A 65 6.63 -12.99 14.40
N PRO A 66 7.85 -12.98 14.95
CA PRO A 66 8.79 -14.10 14.82
C PRO A 66 8.29 -15.42 15.43
N GLU A 67 7.37 -15.39 16.39
CA GLU A 67 6.82 -16.60 17.00
C GLU A 67 5.79 -17.31 16.11
N SER A 68 5.10 -16.55 15.26
CA SER A 68 4.03 -17.06 14.38
C SER A 68 4.40 -17.06 12.90
N ALA A 69 5.48 -16.35 12.53
CA ALA A 69 5.94 -16.30 11.15
C ALA A 69 6.51 -17.67 10.76
N SER A 70 6.06 -18.20 9.63
CA SER A 70 6.72 -19.33 9.00
C SER A 70 8.17 -18.95 8.70
N THR A 71 9.13 -19.78 9.11
CA THR A 71 10.54 -19.60 8.75
C THR A 71 10.67 -19.53 7.23
N PHE A 72 11.32 -18.49 6.71
CA PHE A 72 11.82 -18.53 5.34
C PHE A 72 12.75 -19.73 5.21
N LYS A 73 12.43 -20.67 4.32
CA LYS A 73 13.35 -21.73 3.88
C LYS A 73 14.07 -21.26 2.62
#